data_AF-W0QB15-F1
#
_entry.id   AF-W0QB15-F1
#
_cell.length_a   1.000
_cell.length_b   1.000
_cell.length_c   1.000
_cell.angle_alpha   90.00
_cell.angle_beta   90.00
_cell.angle_gamma   90.00
#
_symmetry.space_group_name_H-M   'P 1'
#
loop_
_entity.id
_entity.type
_entity.pdbx_description
1 polymer ?
#
loop_
_entity_poly.entity_id
_entity_poly.type
_entity_poly.pdbx_seq_one_letter_code
_entity_poly.pdbx_strand_id
1 'polypeptide(L)' 'MKITACKILALLYLVLNLTACGTMISLVEQDYSVYAGVTKDFQAMQQGGILAVLAVIDLPLSFVLDTLMLPVTLSQ' A
#
# COMPACT_ATOMS: atom_id res chain seq x y z
N MET A 1 27.78 -14.48 7.62
CA MET A 1 26.37 -14.93 7.65
C MET A 1 25.44 -14.01 8.45
N LYS A 2 25.83 -13.45 9.60
CA LYS A 2 24.98 -12.52 10.39
C LYS A 2 24.54 -11.25 9.65
N ILE A 3 25.41 -10.65 8.83
CA ILE A 3 25.11 -9.42 8.09
C ILE A 3 24.03 -9.65 7.01
N THR A 4 24.06 -10.81 6.34
CA THR A 4 23.06 -11.19 5.34
C THR A 4 21.68 -11.40 5.98
N ALA A 5 21.62 -12.02 7.16
CA ALA A 5 20.37 -12.18 7.91
C ALA A 5 19.77 -10.84 8.38
N CYS A 6 20.59 -9.90 8.87
CA CYS A 6 20.10 -8.55 9.20
C CYS A 6 19.57 -7.80 7.98
N LYS A 7 20.23 -7.91 6.83
CA LYS A 7 19.77 -7.31 5.57
C LYS A 7 18.43 -7.89 5.14
N ILE A 8 18.26 -9.21 5.21
CA ILE A 8 17.01 -9.88 4.87
C ILE A 8 15.88 -9.45 5.82
N LEU A 9 16.14 -9.38 7.12
CA LEU A 9 15.16 -8.90 8.11
C LEU A 9 14.75 -7.44 7.88
N ALA A 10 15.71 -6.56 7.59
CA ALA A 10 15.42 -5.17 7.27
C ALA A 10 14.59 -5.04 5.97
N LEU A 11 14.89 -5.87 4.97
CA LEU A 11 14.15 -5.90 3.71
C LEU A 11 12.74 -6.47 3.91
N LEU A 12 12.58 -7.52 4.72
CA LEU A 12 11.27 -8.05 5.13
C LEU A 12 10.45 -7.02 5.89
N TYR A 13 11.05 -6.31 6.83
CA TYR A 13 10.40 -5.23 7.57
C TYR A 13 9.99 -4.09 6.66
N LEU A 14 10.86 -3.70 5.71
CA LEU A 14 10.54 -2.70 4.70
C LEU A 14 9.36 -3.17 3.84
N VAL A 15 9.40 -4.39 3.30
CA VAL A 15 8.32 -4.95 2.49
C VAL A 15 7.02 -5.04 3.28
N LEU A 16 7.06 -5.39 4.57
CA LEU A 16 5.90 -5.40 5.48
C LEU A 16 5.29 -4.01 5.74
N ASN A 17 6.10 -2.95 5.70
CA ASN A 17 5.60 -1.58 5.83
C ASN A 17 5.21 -0.96 4.48
N LEU A 18 5.62 -1.57 3.36
CA LEU A 18 5.35 -1.14 1.98
C LEU A 18 4.26 -2.01 1.31
N THR A 19 3.40 -2.70 2.07
CA THR A 19 2.43 -3.64 1.49
C THR A 19 1.19 -2.98 0.87
N ALA A 20 1.27 -1.77 0.33
CA ALA A 20 0.10 -1.07 -0.19
C ALA A 20 -1.02 -1.04 0.86
N CYS A 21 -0.71 -0.48 2.03
CA CYS A 21 -1.58 -0.39 3.19
C CYS A 21 -2.94 0.22 2.81
N GLY A 22 -2.96 1.25 1.95
CA GLY A 22 -4.19 1.81 1.38
C GLY A 22 -5.03 0.78 0.62
N THR A 23 -4.42 -0.03 -0.24
CA THR A 23 -5.12 -1.10 -0.98
C THR A 23 -5.56 -2.23 -0.05
N MET A 24 -4.72 -2.66 0.89
CA MET A 24 -5.08 -3.70 1.89
C MET A 24 -6.27 -3.28 2.75
N ILE A 25 -6.30 -2.02 3.21
CA ILE A 25 -7.43 -1.47 3.96
C ILE A 25 -8.69 -1.46 3.10
N SER A 26 -8.58 -1.09 1.83
CA SER A 26 -9.72 -1.11 0.89
C SER A 26 -10.27 -2.51 0.66
N LEU A 27 -9.40 -3.53 0.55
CA LEU A 27 -9.85 -4.93 0.48
C LEU A 27 -10.55 -5.39 1.76
N VAL A 28 -10.04 -5.05 2.94
CA VAL A 28 -10.65 -5.42 4.23
C VAL A 28 -12.01 -4.75 4.41
N GLU A 29 -12.13 -3.49 3.99
CA GLU A 29 -13.39 -2.74 4.01
C GLU A 29 -14.36 -3.11 2.87
N GLN A 30 -13.98 -4.07 2.00
CA GLN A 30 -14.75 -4.47 0.81
C GLN A 30 -15.07 -3.28 -0.12
N ASP A 31 -14.19 -2.29 -0.13
CA ASP A 31 -14.24 -1.12 -1.01
C ASP A 31 -13.53 -1.46 -2.32
N TYR A 32 -14.30 -1.94 -3.29
CA TYR A 32 -13.84 -2.27 -4.63
C TYR A 32 -13.98 -1.09 -5.60
N SER A 33 -14.02 0.15 -5.10
CA SER A 33 -13.97 1.31 -5.98
C SER A 33 -12.65 1.34 -6.76
N VAL A 34 -12.74 1.80 -8.00
CA VAL A 34 -11.57 1.91 -8.87
C VAL A 34 -10.56 2.86 -8.23
N TYR A 35 -9.34 2.36 -7.98
CA TYR A 35 -8.27 3.09 -7.29
C TYR A 35 -8.59 3.48 -5.82
N ALA A 36 -9.33 2.64 -5.10
CA ALA A 36 -9.65 2.86 -3.67
C ALA A 36 -8.40 3.02 -2.80
N GLY A 37 -7.38 2.19 -3.01
CA GLY A 37 -6.13 2.22 -2.23
C GLY A 37 -5.34 3.49 -2.47
N VAL A 38 -5.19 3.89 -3.73
CA VAL A 38 -4.57 5.18 -4.10
C VAL A 38 -5.30 6.36 -3.48
N THR A 39 -6.63 6.34 -3.46
CA THR A 39 -7.44 7.41 -2.86
C THR A 39 -7.20 7.53 -1.35
N LYS A 40 -7.09 6.41 -0.64
CA LYS A 40 -6.79 6.39 0.80
C LYS A 40 -5.38 6.88 1.10
N ASP A 41 -4.40 6.51 0.29
CA ASP A 41 -3.02 7.01 0.44
C ASP A 41 -2.98 8.53 0.19
N PHE A 42 -3.71 9.03 -0.81
CA PHE A 42 -3.85 10.48 -1.03
C PHE A 42 -4.49 11.20 0.16
N GLN A 43 -5.53 10.62 0.76
CA GLN A 43 -6.14 11.20 1.96
C GLN A 43 -5.17 11.21 3.15
N ALA A 44 -4.42 10.14 3.36
CA ALA A 44 -3.40 10.07 4.40
C ALA A 44 -2.27 11.08 4.16
N MET A 45 -1.90 11.33 2.90
CA MET A 45 -0.96 12.40 2.53
C MET A 45 -1.50 13.79 2.87
N GLN A 46 -2.79 14.04 2.57
CA GLN A 46 -3.44 15.32 2.86
C GLN A 46 -3.62 15.58 4.36
N GLN A 47 -3.82 14.53 5.16
CA GLN A 47 -3.92 14.63 6.63
C GLN A 47 -2.58 14.96 7.30
N GLY A 48 -1.45 14.72 6.63
CA GLY A 48 -0.13 15.08 7.11
C GLY A 48 0.41 14.17 8.22
N GLY A 49 1.50 14.62 8.87
CA GLY A 49 2.15 13.88 9.95
C GLY A 49 3.05 12.73 9.47
N ILE A 50 3.36 11.81 10.38
CA ILE A 50 4.31 10.71 10.13
C ILE A 50 3.75 9.74 9.07
N LEU A 51 2.43 9.57 9.02
CA LEU A 51 1.74 8.69 8.08
C LEU A 51 1.77 9.22 6.64
N ALA A 52 1.88 10.54 6.44
CA ALA A 52 1.98 11.11 5.10
C ALA A 52 3.27 10.70 4.37
N VAL A 53 4.39 10.59 5.10
CA VAL A 53 5.66 10.11 4.51
C VAL A 53 5.54 8.66 4.08
N LEU A 54 4.87 7.83 4.88
CA LEU A 54 4.62 6.44 4.54
C LEU A 54 3.69 6.34 3.31
N ALA A 55 2.60 7.12 3.29
CA ALA A 55 1.65 7.15 2.19
C ALA A 55 2.29 7.61 0.86
N VAL A 56 3.24 8.55 0.87
CA VAL A 56 3.99 8.93 -0.36
C VAL A 56 4.78 7.75 -0.93
N ILE A 57 5.38 6.93 -0.06
CA ILE A 57 6.16 5.76 -0.47
C ILE A 57 5.23 4.63 -0.93
N ASP A 58 4.07 4.51 -0.30
CA ASP A 58 3.12 3.41 -0.53
C ASP A 58 2.19 3.66 -1.74
N LEU A 59 1.92 4.93 -2.08
CA LEU A 59 1.09 5.35 -3.20
C LEU A 59 1.44 4.69 -4.55
N PRO A 60 2.72 4.62 -5.00
CA PRO A 60 3.05 3.90 -6.23
C PRO A 60 2.79 2.40 -6.14
N LEU A 61 2.91 1.79 -4.95
CA LEU A 61 2.61 0.37 -4.76
C LEU A 61 1.09 0.11 -4.75
N SER A 62 0.32 0.96 -4.08
CA SER A 62 -1.14 0.94 -4.13
C SER A 62 -1.65 1.17 -5.55
N PHE A 63 -1.02 2.03 -6.35
CA PHE A 63 -1.37 2.20 -7.76
C PHE A 63 -1.18 0.92 -8.59
N VAL A 64 -0.05 0.23 -8.41
CA VAL A 64 0.19 -1.06 -9.08
C VAL A 64 -0.83 -2.10 -8.63
N LEU A 65 -1.09 -2.22 -7.33
CA LEU A 65 -1.99 -3.23 -6.80
C LEU A 65 -3.46 -2.96 -7.18
N ASP A 66 -3.91 -1.71 -7.11
CA ASP A 66 -5.25 -1.30 -7.56
C ASP A 66 -5.41 -1.54 -9.07
N THR A 67 -4.37 -1.31 -9.87
CA THR A 67 -4.39 -1.62 -11.30
C THR A 67 -4.53 -3.13 -11.55
N LEU A 68 -3.86 -3.96 -10.75
CA LEU A 68 -4.03 -5.43 -10.81
C LEU A 68 -5.42 -5.88 -10.33
N MET A 69 -6.07 -5.10 -9.45
CA MET A 69 -7.43 -5.35 -8.98
C MET A 69 -8.51 -4.90 -9.97
N LEU A 70 -8.19 -4.11 -11.00
CA LEU A 70 -9.16 -3.62 -12.00
C LEU A 70 -10.08 -4.71 -12.58
N PRO A 71 -9.59 -5.91 -12.96
CA PRO A 71 -10.46 -6.96 -13.45
C PRO A 71 -11.51 -7.41 -12.42
N VAL A 72 -11.15 -7.41 -11.13
CA VAL A 72 -12.04 -7.78 -10.03
C VAL A 72 -13.05 -6.66 -9.78
N THR A 73 -12.57 -5.42 -9.63
CA THR A 73 -13.43 -4.25 -9.36
C THR A 73 -14.41 -3.95 -10.47
N LEU A 74 -14.06 -4.21 -11.73
CA LEU A 74 -14.93 -3.99 -12.90
C LEU A 74 -15.86 -5.18 -13.19
N SER A 75 -15.63 -6.33 -12.55
CA SER A 75 -16.46 -7.55 -12.71
C SER A 75 -17.53 -7.71 -11.63
N GLN A 76 -17.46 -6.90 -10.58
CA GLN A 76 -18.53 -6.75 -9.58
C GLN A 76 -19.69 -5.93 -10.13
#